data_AF-A0A2V1DY38-F1
#
_entry.id   AF-A0A2V1DY38-F1
#
_cell.length_a   1.000
_cell.length_b   1.000
_cell.length_c   1.000
_cell.angle_alpha   90.00
_cell.angle_beta   90.00
_cell.angle_gamma   90.00
#
_symmetry.space_group_name_H-M   'P 1'
#
loop_
_entity.id
_entity.type
_entity.pdbx_description
1 polymer ?
#
loop_
_entity_poly.entity_id
_entity_poly.type
_entity_poly.pdbx_seq_one_letter_code
_entity_poly.pdbx_strand_id
1 'polypeptide(L)'
;MREPLIEAENWKQPLDVTLPVGCRGELLVPFSRHIRQSSINPPTSHWSFPQYSRLPAELQLRVLRCCDKPTLFQLMHTSRDLRADSERLFFSDPETWYQVSGEWLIKGGTASGTMSDTGFLARVERLRIDFYWMHQETWADGWHNEEEAVVESYENICRFWEVFQRRFPRAKHVVLGDVKDRYVDSLPTTEYKNVGHLSPPNIEIYISLIEVHGNSGNRLKRKLWRRVKSEGALNTAAVSEWKECTDFLTPIVIPPEKPYRGPVGELYGASGAEWSIQSRAIRVHKITAMEKYHLQALPESFGSEPHSDGQQGITSFKPFRCLAPDCDARFERPGEYTSHAIESGHDTYHDIPEPFKHTFAVNEERLKRMREIQSKKWHAVCDWWGKSGSRQREVAKREFIRQLRNDPLWMGDAPDEDWKVWEMIEVSLYGYP
;
A
#
# COMPACT_ATOMS: atom_id res chain seq x y z
N MET A 1 10.05 -6.22 16.54
CA MET A 1 9.16 -5.89 15.40
C MET A 1 8.51 -4.56 15.74
N ARG A 2 8.51 -3.56 14.84
CA ARG A 2 7.83 -2.28 15.14
C ARG A 2 6.33 -2.51 15.32
N GLU A 3 5.70 -1.67 16.12
CA GLU A 3 4.29 -1.76 16.45
C GLU A 3 3.38 -1.51 15.24
N PRO A 4 2.34 -2.33 15.02
CA PRO A 4 1.41 -2.13 13.92
C PRO A 4 0.36 -1.06 14.26
N LEU A 5 0.16 -0.11 13.37
CA LEU A 5 -1.04 0.69 13.19
C LEU A 5 -2.20 -0.20 12.71
N ILE A 6 -3.16 -0.44 13.61
CA ILE A 6 -4.42 -1.13 13.29
C ILE A 6 -5.54 -0.09 13.46
N GLU A 7 -6.34 0.12 12.42
CA GLU A 7 -7.44 1.08 12.48
C GLU A 7 -8.51 0.58 13.45
N ALA A 8 -9.06 1.49 14.26
CA ALA A 8 -10.03 1.18 15.31
C ALA A 8 -11.33 0.55 14.79
N GLU A 9 -11.59 0.63 13.49
CA GLU A 9 -12.78 0.07 12.85
C GLU A 9 -12.51 -1.21 12.05
N ASN A 10 -11.27 -1.72 12.01
CA ASN A 10 -10.92 -2.91 11.24
C ASN A 10 -11.73 -4.15 11.63
N TRP A 11 -12.15 -4.25 12.90
CA TRP A 11 -13.00 -5.34 13.39
C TRP A 11 -14.37 -5.41 12.71
N LYS A 12 -14.88 -4.29 12.16
CA LYS A 12 -16.16 -4.24 11.43
C LYS A 12 -16.07 -4.93 10.07
N GLN A 13 -14.88 -4.93 9.45
CA GLN A 13 -14.69 -5.52 8.13
C GLN A 13 -14.66 -7.06 8.21
N PRO A 14 -15.07 -7.78 7.15
CA PRO A 14 -14.83 -9.21 7.03
C PRO A 14 -13.35 -9.54 7.26
N LEU A 15 -13.07 -10.57 8.07
CA LEU A 15 -11.68 -10.93 8.36
C LEU A 15 -11.12 -11.68 7.15
N ASP A 16 -10.15 -11.08 6.47
CA ASP A 16 -9.41 -11.70 5.38
C ASP A 16 -7.93 -11.82 5.74
N VAL A 17 -7.58 -12.96 6.34
CA VAL A 17 -6.22 -13.28 6.81
C VAL A 17 -5.17 -13.39 5.70
N THR A 18 -5.62 -13.28 4.44
CA THR A 18 -4.75 -13.36 3.27
C THR A 18 -4.43 -11.99 2.69
N LEU A 19 -4.98 -10.91 3.25
CA LEU A 19 -4.57 -9.55 2.89
C LEU A 19 -3.16 -9.23 3.43
N PRO A 20 -2.28 -8.68 2.59
CA PRO A 20 -1.00 -8.13 3.03
C PRO A 20 -1.20 -6.91 3.94
N VAL A 21 -0.16 -6.59 4.70
CA VAL A 21 -0.10 -5.34 5.47
C VAL A 21 1.10 -4.50 5.04
N GLY A 22 0.96 -3.19 5.12
CA GLY A 22 2.09 -2.26 5.07
C GLY A 22 3.08 -2.54 6.19
N CYS A 23 4.25 -1.91 6.15
CA CYS A 23 5.26 -2.13 7.18
C CYS A 23 4.82 -1.64 8.58
N ARG A 24 3.70 -0.91 8.66
CA ARG A 24 3.07 -0.48 9.90
C ARG A 24 1.72 -1.15 10.11
N GLY A 25 1.37 -2.23 9.42
CA GLY A 25 0.15 -2.97 9.73
C GLY A 25 -1.12 -2.49 9.02
N GLU A 26 -1.06 -1.41 8.23
CA GLU A 26 -2.20 -0.99 7.41
C GLU A 26 -2.55 -2.09 6.40
N LEU A 27 -3.83 -2.42 6.27
CA LEU A 27 -4.25 -3.43 5.31
C LEU A 27 -4.08 -2.90 3.88
N LEU A 28 -3.44 -3.70 3.04
CA LEU A 28 -3.23 -3.41 1.64
C LEU A 28 -4.05 -4.37 0.79
N VAL A 29 -4.67 -3.87 -0.28
CA VAL A 29 -5.46 -4.68 -1.20
C VAL A 29 -4.60 -5.00 -2.43
N PRO A 30 -4.24 -6.28 -2.68
CA PRO A 30 -3.58 -6.64 -3.93
C PRO A 30 -4.46 -6.27 -5.13
N PHE A 31 -3.86 -5.73 -6.19
CA PHE A 31 -4.61 -5.36 -7.40
C PHE A 31 -5.52 -6.48 -7.90
N SER A 32 -5.02 -7.73 -7.91
CA SER A 32 -5.76 -8.92 -8.35
C SER A 32 -7.06 -9.15 -7.58
N ARG A 33 -7.15 -8.70 -6.32
CA ARG A 33 -8.38 -8.75 -5.52
C ARG A 33 -9.28 -7.57 -5.79
N HIS A 34 -8.69 -6.38 -5.93
CA HIS A 34 -9.44 -5.16 -6.24
C HIS A 34 -10.25 -5.30 -7.55
N ILE A 35 -9.73 -6.04 -8.52
CA ILE A 35 -10.40 -6.30 -9.80
C ILE A 35 -11.16 -7.64 -9.85
N ARG A 36 -11.18 -8.41 -8.76
CA ARG A 36 -11.87 -9.71 -8.74
C ARG A 36 -13.36 -9.47 -8.56
N GLN A 37 -14.18 -10.01 -9.46
CA GLN A 37 -15.62 -10.05 -9.25
C GLN A 37 -15.90 -10.85 -7.99
N SER A 38 -16.54 -10.21 -7.00
CA SER A 38 -17.20 -10.94 -5.91
C SER A 38 -18.11 -11.96 -6.57
N SER A 39 -17.86 -13.24 -6.32
CA SER A 39 -18.56 -14.37 -6.94
C SER A 39 -20.03 -14.41 -6.50
N ILE A 40 -20.81 -13.42 -6.93
CA ILE A 40 -22.25 -13.36 -6.79
C ILE A 40 -22.77 -13.98 -8.07
N ASN A 41 -22.83 -15.32 -8.08
CA ASN A 41 -23.39 -16.20 -9.10
C ASN A 41 -23.04 -15.85 -10.56
N PRO A 42 -22.32 -16.72 -11.31
CA PRO A 42 -22.11 -16.46 -12.73
C PRO A 42 -23.48 -16.22 -13.38
N PRO A 43 -23.72 -15.02 -13.95
CA PRO A 43 -25.01 -14.73 -14.51
C PRO A 43 -25.26 -15.78 -15.62
N THR A 44 -26.36 -16.52 -15.49
CA THR A 44 -26.78 -17.61 -16.39
C THR A 44 -27.19 -17.11 -17.79
N SER A 45 -26.77 -15.90 -18.15
CA SER A 45 -27.24 -15.19 -19.32
C SER A 45 -26.30 -15.35 -20.51
N HIS A 46 -26.73 -16.18 -21.47
CA HIS A 46 -26.30 -16.15 -22.88
C HIS A 46 -26.76 -14.86 -23.61
N TRP A 47 -26.84 -13.73 -22.90
CA TRP A 47 -27.37 -12.50 -23.46
C TRP A 47 -26.25 -11.84 -24.22
N SER A 48 -26.40 -11.83 -25.55
CA SER A 48 -25.51 -11.08 -26.40
C SER A 48 -25.57 -9.59 -26.00
N PHE A 49 -24.45 -8.88 -26.10
CA PHE A 49 -24.33 -7.46 -25.77
C PHE A 49 -24.64 -6.46 -26.92
N PRO A 50 -25.29 -6.79 -28.06
CA PRO A 50 -25.42 -5.86 -29.18
C PRO A 50 -26.47 -4.76 -28.94
N GLN A 51 -27.25 -4.84 -27.85
CA GLN A 51 -28.18 -3.75 -27.49
C GLN A 51 -27.43 -2.53 -26.97
N TYR A 52 -26.30 -2.72 -26.29
CA TYR A 52 -25.53 -1.62 -25.72
C TYR A 52 -25.00 -0.66 -26.81
N SER A 53 -24.45 -1.21 -27.89
CA SER A 53 -23.89 -0.41 -28.99
C SER A 53 -24.94 0.37 -29.78
N ARG A 54 -26.23 0.06 -29.60
CA ARG A 54 -27.35 0.80 -30.20
C ARG A 54 -27.83 1.97 -29.33
N LEU A 55 -27.38 2.05 -28.08
CA LEU A 55 -27.72 3.17 -27.20
C LEU A 55 -26.99 4.44 -27.67
N PRO A 56 -27.60 5.64 -27.53
CA PRO A 56 -26.88 6.90 -27.61
C PRO A 56 -25.65 6.94 -26.69
N ALA A 57 -24.61 7.65 -27.10
CA ALA A 57 -23.31 7.70 -26.40
C ALA A 57 -23.46 8.16 -24.93
N GLU A 58 -24.40 9.05 -24.65
CA GLU A 58 -24.69 9.55 -23.31
C GLU A 58 -25.24 8.43 -22.40
N LEU A 59 -26.12 7.58 -22.94
CA LEU A 59 -26.67 6.44 -22.21
C LEU A 59 -25.62 5.34 -22.04
N GLN A 60 -24.79 5.11 -23.05
CA GLN A 60 -23.64 4.20 -22.96
C GLN A 60 -22.70 4.61 -21.82
N LEU A 61 -22.33 5.89 -21.74
CA LEU A 61 -21.48 6.42 -20.66
C LEU A 61 -22.16 6.36 -19.29
N ARG A 62 -23.48 6.62 -19.22
CA ARG A 62 -24.24 6.49 -17.97
C ARG A 62 -24.24 5.05 -17.46
N VAL A 63 -24.37 4.07 -18.34
CA VAL A 63 -24.26 2.65 -17.98
C VAL A 63 -22.85 2.33 -17.48
N LEU A 64 -21.79 2.80 -18.17
CA LEU A 64 -20.41 2.57 -17.71
C LEU A 64 -20.13 3.18 -16.33
N ARG A 65 -20.68 4.36 -16.02
CA ARG A 65 -20.55 4.98 -14.69
C ARG A 65 -21.21 4.16 -13.57
N CYS A 66 -22.15 3.28 -13.91
CA CYS A 66 -22.78 2.37 -12.96
C CYS A 66 -22.07 1.02 -12.87
N CYS A 67 -21.06 0.75 -13.70
CA CYS A 67 -20.27 -0.48 -13.62
C CYS A 67 -19.33 -0.46 -12.41
N ASP A 68 -19.16 -1.62 -11.79
CA ASP A 68 -18.17 -1.82 -10.74
C ASP A 68 -16.74 -1.87 -11.33
N LYS A 69 -15.73 -1.80 -10.45
CA LYS A 69 -14.32 -1.80 -10.85
C LYS A 69 -13.91 -3.05 -11.62
N PRO A 70 -14.29 -4.28 -11.20
CA PRO A 70 -14.03 -5.48 -11.98
C PRO A 70 -14.59 -5.40 -13.41
N THR A 71 -15.83 -4.92 -13.58
CA THR A 71 -16.45 -4.81 -14.91
C THR A 71 -15.74 -3.77 -15.76
N LEU A 72 -15.42 -2.59 -15.21
CA LEU A 72 -14.67 -1.56 -15.94
C LEU A 72 -13.29 -2.07 -16.37
N PHE A 73 -12.58 -2.79 -15.49
CA PHE A 73 -11.31 -3.43 -15.80
C PHE A 73 -11.45 -4.46 -16.94
N GLN A 74 -12.48 -5.31 -16.90
CA GLN A 74 -12.73 -6.27 -17.98
C GLN A 74 -13.08 -5.58 -19.31
N LEU A 75 -13.92 -4.55 -19.29
CA LEU A 75 -14.32 -3.82 -20.48
C LEU A 75 -13.14 -3.12 -21.15
N MET A 76 -12.21 -2.54 -20.38
CA MET A 76 -11.01 -1.93 -20.97
C MET A 76 -10.08 -2.95 -21.65
N HIS A 77 -10.10 -4.21 -21.24
CA HIS A 77 -9.31 -5.26 -21.87
C HIS A 77 -10.02 -5.93 -23.04
N THR A 78 -11.34 -6.11 -22.96
CA THR A 78 -12.11 -6.95 -23.90
C THR A 78 -12.84 -6.19 -25.00
N SER A 79 -13.16 -4.90 -24.79
CA SER A 79 -13.88 -4.09 -25.77
C SER A 79 -13.01 -2.95 -26.29
N ARG A 80 -12.78 -2.89 -27.61
CA ARG A 80 -12.04 -1.78 -28.22
C ARG A 80 -12.80 -0.46 -28.11
N ASP A 81 -14.11 -0.49 -28.32
CA ASP A 81 -14.95 0.70 -28.38
C ASP A 81 -15.14 1.34 -27.01
N LEU A 82 -15.16 0.51 -25.95
CA LEU A 82 -15.36 0.97 -24.57
C LEU A 82 -14.05 1.18 -23.81
N ARG A 83 -12.91 0.89 -24.43
CA ARG A 83 -11.61 0.87 -23.75
C ARG A 83 -11.29 2.20 -23.11
N ALA A 84 -11.32 3.28 -23.89
CA ALA A 84 -10.90 4.60 -23.42
C ALA A 84 -11.80 5.11 -22.28
N ASP A 85 -13.12 4.94 -22.41
CA ASP A 85 -14.06 5.38 -21.37
C ASP A 85 -13.99 4.52 -20.11
N SER A 86 -13.88 3.20 -20.26
CA SER A 86 -13.75 2.28 -19.13
C SER A 86 -12.44 2.51 -18.38
N GLU A 87 -11.34 2.70 -19.10
CA GLU A 87 -10.03 3.05 -18.53
C GLU A 87 -10.12 4.37 -17.77
N ARG A 88 -10.70 5.42 -18.38
CA ARG A 88 -10.89 6.72 -17.72
C ARG A 88 -11.67 6.59 -16.41
N LEU A 89 -12.80 5.88 -16.42
CA LEU A 89 -13.65 5.68 -15.24
C LEU A 89 -13.01 4.76 -14.18
N PHE A 90 -12.22 3.78 -14.60
CA PHE A 90 -11.50 2.89 -13.69
C PHE A 90 -10.49 3.69 -12.86
N PHE A 91 -9.62 4.46 -13.51
CA PHE A 91 -8.54 5.21 -12.88
C PHE A 91 -8.96 6.53 -12.21
N SER A 92 -10.13 7.08 -12.55
CA SER A 92 -10.68 8.30 -11.93
C SER A 92 -11.46 8.02 -10.64
N ASP A 93 -11.26 6.86 -10.01
CA ASP A 93 -11.96 6.50 -8.78
C ASP A 93 -11.58 7.42 -7.62
N PRO A 94 -12.53 8.14 -6.99
CA PRO A 94 -12.21 8.91 -5.80
C PRO A 94 -12.05 8.04 -4.53
N GLU A 95 -12.24 6.73 -4.58
CA GLU A 95 -12.09 5.88 -3.39
C GLU A 95 -10.80 5.06 -3.40
N THR A 96 -10.19 4.84 -4.58
CA THR A 96 -9.01 3.99 -4.71
C THR A 96 -7.72 4.79 -4.74
N TRP A 97 -6.77 4.41 -3.87
CA TRP A 97 -5.42 4.96 -3.84
C TRP A 97 -4.39 3.88 -4.19
N TYR A 98 -3.45 4.18 -5.08
CA TYR A 98 -2.39 3.24 -5.45
C TYR A 98 -1.07 3.60 -4.78
N GLN A 99 -0.41 2.59 -4.19
CA GLN A 99 0.83 2.79 -3.43
C GLN A 99 2.09 2.65 -4.30
N VAL A 100 3.05 3.55 -4.12
CA VAL A 100 4.40 3.48 -4.70
C VAL A 100 5.45 3.87 -3.66
N SER A 101 6.69 3.40 -3.83
CA SER A 101 7.82 3.78 -2.96
C SER A 101 8.36 5.17 -3.33
N GLY A 102 8.62 5.99 -2.32
CA GLY A 102 9.30 7.27 -2.47
C GLY A 102 10.77 7.12 -2.85
N GLU A 103 11.46 6.11 -2.31
CA GLU A 103 12.87 5.80 -2.63
C GLU A 103 13.07 5.52 -4.11
N TRP A 104 12.11 4.83 -4.74
CA TRP A 104 12.13 4.58 -6.18
C TRP A 104 12.13 5.90 -6.97
N LEU A 105 11.30 6.87 -6.59
CA LEU A 105 11.20 8.15 -7.27
C LEU A 105 12.41 9.06 -7.02
N ILE A 106 12.94 9.07 -5.80
CA ILE A 106 14.20 9.77 -5.46
C ILE A 106 15.33 9.25 -6.34
N LYS A 107 15.39 7.94 -6.57
CA LYS A 107 16.39 7.28 -7.43
C LYS A 107 16.07 7.39 -8.93
N GLY A 108 15.35 8.42 -9.37
CA GLY A 108 15.07 8.67 -10.79
C GLY A 108 13.85 7.94 -11.36
N GLY A 109 13.16 7.13 -10.56
CA GLY A 109 11.91 6.47 -10.93
C GLY A 109 12.07 5.46 -12.07
N THR A 110 13.25 4.86 -12.25
CA THR A 110 13.55 3.96 -13.38
C THR A 110 12.66 2.72 -13.39
N ALA A 111 12.36 2.18 -14.58
CA ALA A 111 11.64 0.91 -14.67
C ALA A 111 12.35 -0.22 -13.92
N SER A 112 13.66 -0.14 -13.71
CA SER A 112 14.39 -1.16 -12.94
C SER A 112 14.19 -1.10 -11.43
N GLY A 113 13.93 0.08 -10.89
CA GLY A 113 13.84 0.31 -9.45
C GLY A 113 12.49 -0.03 -8.81
N THR A 114 11.53 -0.57 -9.56
CA THR A 114 10.18 -0.87 -9.02
C THR A 114 9.64 -2.19 -9.53
N MET A 115 8.88 -2.89 -8.68
CA MET A 115 8.17 -4.11 -9.06
C MET A 115 6.87 -3.84 -9.84
N SER A 116 6.31 -2.65 -9.71
CA SER A 116 4.98 -2.26 -10.20
C SER A 116 4.96 -1.88 -11.68
N ASP A 117 3.96 -2.32 -12.44
CA ASP A 117 3.78 -1.99 -13.85
C ASP A 117 3.76 -0.47 -14.09
N THR A 118 4.80 0.05 -14.73
CA THR A 118 4.96 1.48 -14.98
C THR A 118 3.96 2.01 -16.02
N GLY A 119 3.52 1.17 -16.96
CA GLY A 119 2.47 1.50 -17.91
C GLY A 119 1.11 1.61 -17.23
N PHE A 120 0.85 0.77 -16.22
CA PHE A 120 -0.30 0.92 -15.33
C PHE A 120 -0.20 2.21 -14.51
N LEU A 121 0.94 2.45 -13.86
CA LEU A 121 1.17 3.62 -13.01
C LEU A 121 0.98 4.95 -13.76
N ALA A 122 1.39 5.03 -15.03
CA ALA A 122 1.22 6.22 -15.85
C ALA A 122 -0.25 6.66 -16.03
N ARG A 123 -1.21 5.76 -15.77
CA ARG A 123 -2.65 6.00 -15.91
C ARG A 123 -3.33 6.40 -14.61
N VAL A 124 -2.66 6.22 -13.47
CA VAL A 124 -3.21 6.43 -12.15
C VAL A 124 -3.43 7.92 -11.87
N GLU A 125 -4.62 8.30 -11.39
CA GLU A 125 -4.94 9.69 -11.01
C GLU A 125 -4.71 9.97 -9.50
N ARG A 126 -4.70 8.92 -8.67
CA ARG A 126 -4.56 9.02 -7.20
C ARG A 126 -3.47 8.11 -6.66
N LEU A 127 -2.42 8.70 -6.10
CA LEU A 127 -1.23 8.00 -5.64
C LEU A 127 -0.93 8.26 -4.18
N ARG A 128 -0.49 7.22 -3.49
CA ARG A 128 0.18 7.30 -2.20
C ARG A 128 1.65 6.98 -2.41
N ILE A 129 2.52 7.93 -2.07
CA ILE A 129 3.96 7.78 -2.12
C ILE A 129 4.43 7.56 -0.68
N ASP A 130 4.86 6.34 -0.38
CA ASP A 130 5.39 5.99 0.94
C ASP A 130 6.91 6.03 0.93
N PHE A 131 7.47 6.85 1.81
CA PHE A 131 8.88 6.88 2.13
C PHE A 131 9.13 5.98 3.35
N TYR A 132 10.32 5.38 3.42
CA TYR A 132 10.79 4.69 4.61
C TYR A 132 11.01 5.69 5.76
N TRP A 133 11.60 6.84 5.43
CA TRP A 133 11.76 7.98 6.32
C TRP A 133 12.14 9.20 5.48
N MET A 134 11.33 10.26 5.54
CA MET A 134 11.71 11.54 4.93
C MET A 134 12.25 12.48 6.03
N HIS A 135 13.51 12.86 5.89
CA HIS A 135 14.19 13.85 6.71
C HIS A 135 15.06 14.73 5.81
N GLN A 136 15.78 15.69 6.40
CA GLN A 136 16.59 16.64 5.63
C GLN A 136 17.60 15.93 4.70
N GLU A 137 18.31 14.91 5.18
CA GLU A 137 19.30 14.16 4.39
C GLU A 137 18.66 13.32 3.27
N THR A 138 17.34 13.12 3.26
CA THR A 138 16.65 12.51 2.12
C THR A 138 16.84 13.33 0.84
N TRP A 139 17.12 14.63 0.99
CA TRP A 139 17.21 15.60 -0.10
C TRP A 139 18.61 16.19 -0.28
N ALA A 140 19.61 15.77 0.50
CA ALA A 140 20.98 16.25 0.39
C ALA A 140 21.92 15.10 -0.02
N ASP A 141 22.74 15.27 -1.07
CA ASP A 141 23.70 14.26 -1.53
C ASP A 141 25.04 14.39 -0.77
N GLY A 142 25.00 14.43 0.57
CA GLY A 142 26.20 14.37 1.42
C GLY A 142 26.24 15.34 2.60
N TRP A 143 27.43 15.47 3.19
CA TRP A 143 27.70 16.34 4.34
C TRP A 143 28.18 17.72 3.88
N HIS A 144 27.28 18.49 3.26
CA HIS A 144 27.55 19.86 2.84
C HIS A 144 27.41 20.87 4.00
N ASN A 145 27.90 22.10 3.81
CA ASN A 145 27.56 23.20 4.72
C ASN A 145 26.06 23.53 4.63
N GLU A 146 25.51 24.21 5.64
CA GLU A 146 24.06 24.44 5.76
C GLU A 146 23.46 25.18 4.55
N GLU A 147 24.17 26.16 3.98
CA GLU A 147 23.68 26.93 2.83
C GLU A 147 23.63 26.09 1.54
N GLU A 148 24.70 25.34 1.25
CA GLU A 148 24.75 24.40 0.13
C GLU A 148 23.66 23.33 0.26
N ALA A 149 23.46 22.80 1.47
CA ALA A 149 22.45 21.78 1.75
C ALA A 149 21.02 22.27 1.47
N VAL A 150 20.72 23.57 1.70
CA VAL A 150 19.41 24.15 1.40
C VAL A 150 19.17 24.26 -0.11
N VAL A 151 20.16 24.75 -0.87
CA VAL A 151 20.06 24.88 -2.34
C VAL A 151 19.92 23.50 -2.97
N GLU A 152 20.76 22.56 -2.56
CA GLU A 152 20.72 21.18 -3.03
C GLU A 152 19.39 20.50 -2.71
N SER A 153 18.88 20.67 -1.49
CA SER A 153 17.56 20.14 -1.10
C SER A 153 16.45 20.62 -2.01
N TYR A 154 16.45 21.92 -2.35
CA TYR A 154 15.49 22.50 -3.28
C TYR A 154 15.59 21.85 -4.67
N GLU A 155 16.80 21.75 -5.24
CA GLU A 155 17.01 21.14 -6.55
C GLU A 155 16.59 19.67 -6.60
N ASN A 156 16.90 18.91 -5.54
CA ASN A 156 16.53 17.50 -5.44
C ASN A 156 15.01 17.30 -5.30
N ILE A 157 14.30 18.18 -4.59
CA ILE A 157 12.84 18.16 -4.55
C ILE A 157 12.24 18.51 -5.92
N CYS A 158 12.79 19.49 -6.62
CA CYS A 158 12.37 19.82 -7.99
C CYS A 158 12.57 18.63 -8.93
N ARG A 159 13.75 18.00 -8.90
CA ARG A 159 14.05 16.79 -9.69
C ARG A 159 13.09 15.64 -9.36
N PHE A 160 12.76 15.45 -8.08
CA PHE A 160 11.76 14.47 -7.66
C PHE A 160 10.41 14.73 -8.33
N TRP A 161 9.93 15.97 -8.36
CA TRP A 161 8.66 16.32 -9.01
C TRP A 161 8.70 16.18 -10.54
N GLU A 162 9.83 16.48 -11.18
CA GLU A 162 10.03 16.21 -12.62
C GLU A 162 9.94 14.72 -12.94
N VAL A 163 10.64 13.89 -12.15
CA VAL A 163 10.55 12.43 -12.25
C VAL A 163 9.12 11.97 -12.03
N PHE A 164 8.45 12.48 -10.99
CA PHE A 164 7.07 12.18 -10.69
C PHE A 164 6.15 12.49 -11.89
N GLN A 165 6.19 13.71 -12.44
CA GLN A 165 5.32 14.10 -13.55
C GLN A 165 5.56 13.25 -14.80
N ARG A 166 6.82 12.88 -15.07
CA ARG A 166 7.17 11.98 -16.17
C ARG A 166 6.59 10.58 -15.97
N ARG A 167 6.57 10.04 -14.74
CA ARG A 167 6.07 8.70 -14.44
C ARG A 167 4.56 8.62 -14.24
N PHE A 168 3.95 9.70 -13.77
CA PHE A 168 2.53 9.77 -13.46
C PHE A 168 1.89 10.98 -14.12
N PRO A 169 1.89 11.06 -15.46
CA PRO A 169 1.40 12.24 -16.19
C PRO A 169 -0.09 12.53 -15.94
N ARG A 170 -0.85 11.55 -15.43
CA ARG A 170 -2.28 11.68 -15.12
C ARG A 170 -2.58 11.90 -13.63
N ALA A 171 -1.58 11.90 -12.76
CA ALA A 171 -1.80 12.08 -11.34
C ALA A 171 -2.36 13.47 -11.03
N LYS A 172 -3.41 13.50 -10.22
CA LYS A 172 -4.10 14.71 -9.76
C LYS A 172 -4.10 14.82 -8.25
N HIS A 173 -4.11 13.69 -7.54
CA HIS A 173 -4.10 13.66 -6.08
C HIS A 173 -2.94 12.80 -5.60
N VAL A 174 -2.10 13.36 -4.74
CA VAL A 174 -0.91 12.69 -4.22
C VAL A 174 -0.88 12.79 -2.71
N VAL A 175 -0.70 11.66 -2.04
CA VAL A 175 -0.44 11.58 -0.60
C VAL A 175 1.03 11.29 -0.41
N LEU A 176 1.75 12.18 0.27
CA LEU A 176 3.10 11.96 0.74
C LEU A 176 3.05 11.38 2.15
N GLY A 177 3.59 10.20 2.38
CA GLY A 177 3.61 9.62 3.73
C GLY A 177 4.91 8.91 4.03
N ASP A 178 5.16 8.63 5.31
CA ASP A 178 6.17 7.64 5.68
C ASP A 178 5.65 6.69 6.74
N VAL A 179 6.59 5.86 7.15
CA VAL A 179 6.41 4.74 8.05
C VAL A 179 7.18 5.00 9.35
N LYS A 180 7.56 6.24 9.64
CA LYS A 180 8.30 6.60 10.86
C LYS A 180 7.35 7.23 11.87
N ASP A 181 7.64 6.90 13.12
CA ASP A 181 6.87 7.38 14.24
C ASP A 181 7.33 8.81 14.54
N ARG A 182 6.38 9.74 14.64
CA ARG A 182 6.67 11.16 14.85
C ARG A 182 5.95 11.67 16.09
N TYR A 183 6.61 12.60 16.78
CA TYR A 183 6.06 13.29 17.94
C TYR A 183 5.16 14.46 17.51
N VAL A 184 4.11 14.71 18.31
CA VAL A 184 2.97 15.60 18.00
C VAL A 184 3.39 17.00 17.59
N ASP A 185 4.40 17.57 18.25
CA ASP A 185 4.70 19.01 18.19
C ASP A 185 5.28 19.48 16.84
N SER A 186 5.44 18.57 15.87
CA SER A 186 6.15 18.84 14.62
C SER A 186 5.38 18.48 13.34
N LEU A 187 4.08 18.14 13.41
CA LEU A 187 3.33 17.62 12.26
C LEU A 187 2.45 18.65 11.52
N PRO A 188 2.42 18.65 10.16
CA PRO A 188 3.36 17.96 9.30
C PRO A 188 4.74 18.62 9.34
N THR A 189 5.81 17.83 9.20
CA THR A 189 7.18 18.36 9.34
C THR A 189 7.56 19.28 8.19
N THR A 190 8.56 20.13 8.43
CA THR A 190 9.03 21.12 7.47
C THR A 190 9.43 20.48 6.13
N GLU A 191 10.03 19.30 6.14
CA GLU A 191 10.45 18.58 4.92
C GLU A 191 9.23 18.23 4.05
N TYR A 192 8.18 17.64 4.64
CA TYR A 192 6.95 17.32 3.91
C TYR A 192 6.23 18.57 3.41
N LYS A 193 6.22 19.63 4.22
CA LYS A 193 5.68 20.92 3.81
C LYS A 193 6.47 21.41 2.60
N ASN A 194 7.80 21.44 2.63
CA ASN A 194 8.63 21.93 1.53
C ASN A 194 8.39 21.13 0.24
N VAL A 195 8.38 19.80 0.32
CA VAL A 195 8.07 18.93 -0.83
C VAL A 195 6.67 19.20 -1.37
N GLY A 196 5.67 19.31 -0.48
CA GLY A 196 4.30 19.63 -0.86
C GLY A 196 4.15 21.03 -1.47
N HIS A 197 4.90 22.03 -0.99
CA HIS A 197 4.86 23.39 -1.55
C HIS A 197 5.43 23.44 -2.97
N LEU A 198 6.49 22.67 -3.24
CA LEU A 198 7.12 22.59 -4.56
C LEU A 198 6.38 21.68 -5.55
N SER A 199 5.25 21.10 -5.15
CA SER A 199 4.44 20.27 -6.05
C SER A 199 3.92 21.07 -7.25
N PRO A 200 3.76 20.43 -8.42
CA PRO A 200 3.06 21.02 -9.55
C PRO A 200 1.67 21.60 -9.18
N PRO A 201 1.26 22.74 -9.78
CA PRO A 201 0.07 23.48 -9.35
C PRO A 201 -1.25 22.74 -9.60
N ASN A 202 -1.25 21.79 -10.54
CA ASN A 202 -2.38 20.93 -10.90
C ASN A 202 -2.50 19.68 -10.02
N ILE A 203 -1.60 19.50 -9.06
CA ILE A 203 -1.62 18.37 -8.13
C ILE A 203 -2.13 18.83 -6.75
N GLU A 204 -3.13 18.13 -6.27
CA GLU A 204 -3.60 18.20 -4.90
C GLU A 204 -2.73 17.33 -4.00
N ILE A 205 -2.07 17.97 -3.02
CA ILE A 205 -1.16 17.30 -2.10
C ILE A 205 -1.82 17.10 -0.76
N TYR A 206 -1.66 15.89 -0.26
CA TYR A 206 -1.92 15.49 1.10
C TYR A 206 -0.63 14.99 1.75
N ILE A 207 -0.55 15.11 3.06
CA ILE A 207 0.54 14.54 3.87
C ILE A 207 -0.09 13.54 4.82
N SER A 208 0.44 12.32 4.90
CA SER A 208 -0.04 11.27 5.80
C SER A 208 1.09 10.74 6.68
N LEU A 209 1.08 11.09 7.96
CA LEU A 209 2.15 10.78 8.90
C LEU A 209 1.62 10.02 10.10
N ILE A 210 2.49 9.21 10.70
CA ILE A 210 2.19 8.45 11.90
C ILE A 210 2.59 9.28 13.11
N GLU A 211 1.60 9.62 13.91
CA GLU A 211 1.74 10.28 15.20
C GLU A 211 1.81 9.23 16.31
N VAL A 212 2.78 9.40 17.20
CA VAL A 212 2.85 8.68 18.47
C VAL A 212 1.92 9.37 19.47
N HIS A 213 0.91 8.65 19.93
CA HIS A 213 -0.08 9.15 20.86
C HIS A 213 0.11 8.53 22.25
N GLY A 214 0.09 9.37 23.29
CA GLY A 214 0.09 8.95 24.69
C GLY A 214 1.48 8.82 25.33
N ASN A 215 1.51 8.79 26.66
CA ASN A 215 2.73 8.72 27.46
C ASN A 215 3.52 7.40 27.29
N SER A 216 2.85 6.34 26.83
CA SER A 216 3.48 5.03 26.59
C SER A 216 4.29 4.98 25.30
N GLY A 217 4.14 5.94 24.39
CA GLY A 217 4.89 5.97 23.13
C GLY A 217 4.46 4.92 22.09
N ASN A 218 3.44 4.12 22.39
CA ASN A 218 3.17 2.88 21.65
C ASN A 218 1.88 2.91 20.80
N ARG A 219 0.97 3.85 21.08
CA ARG A 219 -0.22 4.00 20.23
C ARG A 219 0.11 4.84 19.01
N LEU A 220 0.18 4.19 17.86
CA LEU A 220 0.33 4.86 16.58
C LEU A 220 -1.04 5.31 16.06
N LYS A 221 -1.15 6.56 15.60
CA LYS A 221 -2.30 7.06 14.85
C LYS A 221 -1.81 7.72 13.58
N ARG A 222 -2.32 7.29 12.43
CA ARG A 222 -2.07 7.98 11.17
C ARG A 222 -3.00 9.18 11.06
N LYS A 223 -2.44 10.34 10.79
CA LYS A 223 -3.16 11.58 10.54
C LYS A 223 -2.95 11.99 9.08
N LEU A 224 -3.92 12.73 8.54
CA LEU A 224 -3.90 13.24 7.18
C LEU A 224 -3.99 14.76 7.23
N TRP A 225 -3.17 15.46 6.45
CA TRP A 225 -3.24 16.90 6.27
C TRP A 225 -3.42 17.21 4.79
N ARG A 226 -4.18 18.27 4.49
CA ARG A 226 -4.38 18.79 3.14
C ARG A 226 -3.85 20.21 3.07
N ARG A 227 -3.22 20.53 1.94
CA ARG A 227 -2.82 21.92 1.63
C ARG A 227 -4.06 22.76 1.34
N VAL A 228 -4.27 23.82 2.11
CA VAL A 228 -5.35 24.80 1.88
C VAL A 228 -4.76 25.98 1.12
N LYS A 229 -5.33 26.30 -0.04
CA LYS A 229 -4.98 27.51 -0.79
C LYS A 229 -5.76 28.67 -0.19
N SER A 230 -5.07 29.70 0.30
CA SER A 230 -5.73 30.93 0.77
C SER A 230 -6.33 31.67 -0.44
N GLU A 231 -7.66 31.77 -0.47
CA GLU A 231 -8.36 32.59 -1.48
C GLU A 231 -7.97 34.06 -1.28
N GLY A 232 -7.20 34.64 -2.21
CA GLY A 232 -6.94 36.08 -2.26
C GLY A 232 -5.47 36.54 -2.19
N ALA A 233 -4.51 35.66 -1.95
CA ALA A 233 -3.09 36.03 -1.98
C ALA A 233 -2.56 36.04 -3.42
N LEU A 234 -2.80 37.13 -4.14
CA LEU A 234 -2.56 37.16 -5.59
C LEU A 234 -1.09 37.27 -6.01
N ASN A 235 -0.12 37.60 -5.15
CA ASN A 235 1.29 37.79 -5.60
C ASN A 235 2.40 37.73 -4.54
N THR A 236 2.13 37.40 -3.28
CA THR A 236 3.19 37.12 -2.29
C THR A 236 3.28 35.62 -2.06
N ALA A 237 4.46 35.11 -1.72
CA ALA A 237 4.70 33.72 -1.34
C ALA A 237 3.80 33.35 -0.15
N ALA A 238 2.53 33.07 -0.45
CA ALA A 238 1.50 32.83 0.53
C ALA A 238 1.90 31.54 1.24
N VAL A 239 2.18 31.68 2.53
CA VAL A 239 2.44 30.55 3.42
C VAL A 239 1.23 29.62 3.28
N SER A 240 1.41 28.48 2.61
CA SER A 240 0.29 27.56 2.46
C SER A 240 0.01 26.93 3.82
N GLU A 241 -1.25 27.02 4.25
CA GLU A 241 -1.67 26.40 5.49
C GLU A 241 -1.95 24.91 5.27
N TRP A 242 -1.63 24.10 6.26
CA TRP A 242 -1.91 22.67 6.25
C TRP A 242 -2.98 22.37 7.29
N LYS A 243 -4.12 21.85 6.83
CA LYS A 243 -5.26 21.54 7.68
C LYS A 243 -5.40 20.03 7.86
N GLU A 244 -5.53 19.58 9.10
CA GLU A 244 -5.83 18.17 9.41
C GLU A 244 -7.19 17.79 8.81
N CYS A 245 -7.25 16.61 8.20
CA CYS A 245 -8.43 16.03 7.58
C CYS A 245 -8.89 14.81 8.38
N THR A 246 -10.21 14.61 8.44
CA THR A 246 -10.84 13.47 9.11
C THR A 246 -10.96 12.24 8.20
N ASP A 247 -10.93 12.45 6.88
CA ASP A 247 -11.18 11.39 5.91
C ASP A 247 -9.94 10.50 5.79
N PHE A 248 -10.12 9.20 6.05
CA PHE A 248 -9.03 8.24 5.98
C PHE A 248 -8.93 7.61 4.59
N LEU A 249 -7.71 7.24 4.21
CA LEU A 249 -7.38 6.73 2.89
C LEU A 249 -7.56 5.22 2.85
N THR A 250 -8.76 4.74 2.57
CA THR A 250 -9.02 3.31 2.34
C THR A 250 -10.02 3.11 1.20
N PRO A 251 -9.81 2.10 0.33
CA PRO A 251 -8.71 1.13 0.33
C PRO A 251 -7.42 1.65 -0.35
N ILE A 252 -6.27 1.14 0.12
CA ILE A 252 -4.97 1.30 -0.55
C ILE A 252 -4.68 0.04 -1.35
N VAL A 253 -4.50 0.21 -2.65
CA VAL A 253 -4.27 -0.86 -3.61
C VAL A 253 -2.79 -0.94 -3.96
N ILE A 254 -2.21 -2.14 -3.85
CA ILE A 254 -0.88 -2.44 -4.37
C ILE A 254 -1.02 -2.54 -5.89
N PRO A 255 -0.31 -1.74 -6.69
CA PRO A 255 -0.35 -1.84 -8.15
C PRO A 255 -0.03 -3.24 -8.67
N PRO A 256 -0.49 -3.62 -9.87
CA PRO A 256 -0.09 -4.88 -10.47
C PRO A 256 1.42 -4.91 -10.67
N GLU A 257 2.02 -6.07 -10.41
CA GLU A 257 3.43 -6.32 -10.70
C GLU A 257 3.65 -6.39 -12.22
N LYS A 258 4.84 -5.99 -12.67
CA LYS A 258 5.24 -6.21 -14.06
C LYS A 258 5.32 -7.71 -14.35
N PRO A 259 4.95 -8.14 -15.56
CA PRO A 259 5.16 -9.52 -15.97
C PRO A 259 6.66 -9.72 -16.27
N TYR A 260 7.43 -10.11 -15.26
CA TYR A 260 8.82 -10.47 -15.49
C TYR A 260 8.93 -11.86 -16.14
N ARG A 261 9.79 -11.97 -17.15
CA ARG A 261 10.09 -13.24 -17.83
C ARG A 261 11.54 -13.64 -17.55
N GLY A 262 11.91 -14.86 -17.91
CA GLY A 262 13.30 -15.33 -17.87
C GLY A 262 13.99 -15.24 -16.50
N PRO A 263 15.33 -15.28 -16.47
CA PRO A 263 16.08 -15.26 -15.22
C PRO A 263 15.85 -14.03 -14.33
N VAL A 264 15.65 -12.85 -14.93
CA VAL A 264 15.31 -11.62 -14.19
C VAL A 264 14.01 -11.82 -13.41
N GLY A 265 12.98 -12.36 -14.06
CA GLY A 265 11.70 -12.61 -13.40
C GLY A 265 11.72 -13.72 -12.37
N GLU A 266 12.52 -14.75 -12.61
CA GLU A 266 12.75 -15.81 -11.62
C GLU A 266 13.39 -15.27 -10.36
N LEU A 267 14.40 -14.40 -10.47
CA LEU A 267 15.02 -13.72 -9.34
C LEU A 267 14.03 -12.84 -8.58
N TYR A 268 13.28 -11.97 -9.25
CA TYR A 268 12.30 -11.10 -8.58
C TYR A 268 11.22 -11.94 -7.88
N GLY A 269 10.73 -12.97 -8.56
CA GLY A 269 9.81 -13.96 -7.98
C GLY A 269 10.45 -14.81 -6.87
N ALA A 270 11.78 -14.81 -6.74
CA ALA A 270 12.55 -15.49 -5.70
C ALA A 270 12.87 -14.60 -4.47
N SER A 271 12.57 -13.30 -4.50
CA SER A 271 12.82 -12.36 -3.37
C SER A 271 12.05 -12.65 -2.07
N GLY A 272 10.92 -13.37 -2.14
CA GLY A 272 10.09 -13.71 -0.97
C GLY A 272 9.33 -12.53 -0.37
N ALA A 273 9.27 -11.39 -1.08
CA ALA A 273 8.58 -10.19 -0.61
C ALA A 273 7.12 -10.47 -0.22
N GLU A 274 6.36 -11.18 -1.08
CA GLU A 274 4.95 -11.50 -0.81
C GLU A 274 4.79 -12.35 0.46
N TRP A 275 5.59 -13.41 0.60
CA TRP A 275 5.58 -14.27 1.79
C TRP A 275 5.94 -13.49 3.06
N SER A 276 6.96 -12.63 3.00
CA SER A 276 7.41 -11.81 4.12
C SER A 276 6.32 -10.83 4.56
N ILE A 277 5.70 -10.13 3.61
CA ILE A 277 4.60 -9.18 3.86
C ILE A 277 3.40 -9.89 4.51
N GLN A 278 2.97 -11.02 3.96
CA GLN A 278 1.82 -11.74 4.51
C GLN A 278 2.12 -12.43 5.85
N SER A 279 3.36 -12.88 6.07
CA SER A 279 3.76 -13.44 7.37
C SER A 279 3.71 -12.38 8.48
N ARG A 280 4.09 -11.14 8.16
CA ARG A 280 3.94 -10.00 9.07
C ARG A 280 2.47 -9.65 9.34
N ALA A 281 1.59 -9.85 8.36
CA ALA A 281 0.16 -9.59 8.50
C ALA A 281 -0.53 -10.49 9.53
N ILE A 282 0.01 -11.70 9.80
CA ILE A 282 -0.61 -12.66 10.75
C ILE A 282 -0.87 -12.00 12.11
N ARG A 283 0.10 -11.26 12.63
CA ARG A 283 -0.03 -10.60 13.94
C ARG A 283 -1.20 -9.63 13.96
N VAL A 284 -1.29 -8.77 12.93
CA VAL A 284 -2.39 -7.80 12.76
C VAL A 284 -3.73 -8.52 12.71
N HIS A 285 -3.83 -9.55 11.88
CA HIS A 285 -5.05 -10.33 11.73
C HIS A 285 -5.47 -11.03 13.03
N LYS A 286 -4.51 -11.56 13.82
CA LYS A 286 -4.81 -12.18 15.12
C LYS A 286 -5.42 -11.17 16.10
N ILE A 287 -4.83 -9.98 16.18
CA ILE A 287 -5.33 -8.89 17.04
C ILE A 287 -6.75 -8.51 16.59
N THR A 288 -6.96 -8.29 15.29
CA THR A 288 -8.28 -7.98 14.72
C THR A 288 -9.29 -9.08 14.97
N ALA A 289 -8.91 -10.35 14.85
CA ALA A 289 -9.80 -11.49 15.09
C ALA A 289 -10.23 -11.58 16.56
N MET A 290 -9.32 -11.32 17.50
CA MET A 290 -9.62 -11.33 18.93
C MET A 290 -10.60 -10.20 19.30
N GLU A 291 -10.31 -8.97 18.84
CA GLU A 291 -11.19 -7.83 19.06
C GLU A 291 -12.57 -8.09 18.43
N LYS A 292 -12.60 -8.58 17.19
CA LYS A 292 -13.83 -8.93 16.49
C LYS A 292 -14.62 -10.01 17.24
N TYR A 293 -13.98 -11.06 17.75
CA TYR A 293 -14.63 -12.10 18.52
C TYR A 293 -15.37 -11.52 19.72
N HIS A 294 -14.70 -10.68 20.52
CA HIS A 294 -15.30 -10.14 21.73
C HIS A 294 -16.35 -9.05 21.45
N LEU A 295 -16.21 -8.29 20.37
CA LEU A 295 -17.19 -7.26 19.99
C LEU A 295 -18.41 -7.82 19.23
N GLN A 296 -18.25 -8.90 18.46
CA GLN A 296 -19.35 -9.52 17.69
C GLN A 296 -20.06 -10.67 18.40
N ALA A 297 -19.45 -11.31 19.42
CA ALA A 297 -20.07 -12.41 20.17
C ALA A 297 -21.25 -11.99 21.08
N LEU A 298 -21.90 -10.88 20.78
CA LEU A 298 -23.24 -10.57 21.27
C LEU A 298 -24.23 -11.05 20.21
N PRO A 299 -24.69 -12.31 20.27
CA PRO A 299 -25.79 -12.72 19.43
C PRO A 299 -27.01 -11.83 19.74
N GLU A 300 -27.69 -11.39 18.68
CA GLU A 300 -29.02 -10.76 18.70
C GLU A 300 -30.10 -11.61 19.42
N SER A 301 -29.73 -12.76 19.98
CA SER A 301 -30.62 -13.69 20.68
C SER A 301 -31.02 -13.25 22.08
N PHE A 302 -30.52 -12.12 22.61
CA PHE A 302 -31.20 -11.43 23.71
C PHE A 302 -32.21 -10.49 23.08
N GLY A 303 -33.45 -11.00 22.96
CA GLY A 303 -34.58 -10.30 22.36
C GLY A 303 -34.68 -8.86 22.85
N SER A 304 -34.11 -7.95 22.08
CA SER A 304 -34.46 -6.54 22.12
C SER A 304 -35.91 -6.47 21.71
N GLU A 305 -36.79 -6.40 22.72
CA GLU A 305 -38.10 -5.80 22.53
C GLU A 305 -37.89 -4.49 21.76
N PRO A 306 -38.67 -4.25 20.70
CA PRO A 306 -38.54 -3.03 19.92
C PRO A 306 -38.71 -1.84 20.85
N HIS A 307 -37.61 -1.20 21.23
CA HIS A 307 -37.67 0.08 21.92
C HIS A 307 -38.27 1.08 20.92
N SER A 308 -39.50 1.50 21.23
CA SER A 308 -40.36 2.38 20.43
C SER A 308 -39.79 3.79 20.25
N ASP A 309 -38.76 4.16 21.00
CA ASP A 309 -38.11 5.45 20.90
C ASP A 309 -36.92 5.32 19.96
N GLY A 310 -37.03 5.90 18.76
CA GLY A 310 -36.09 5.82 17.64
C GLY A 310 -34.67 6.38 17.88
N GLN A 311 -34.14 6.26 19.09
CA GLN A 311 -32.73 6.39 19.38
C GLN A 311 -32.02 5.11 18.92
N GLN A 312 -31.19 5.25 17.89
CA GLN A 312 -30.21 4.23 17.50
C GLN A 312 -29.37 3.89 18.75
N GLY A 313 -29.72 2.78 19.40
CA GLY A 313 -29.14 2.37 20.67
C GLY A 313 -27.64 2.14 20.52
N ILE A 314 -26.88 2.78 21.40
CA ILE A 314 -25.47 2.46 21.62
C ILE A 314 -25.41 0.98 22.00
N THR A 315 -24.86 0.15 21.11
CA THR A 315 -24.61 -1.26 21.40
C THR A 315 -23.61 -1.34 22.56
N SER A 316 -24.11 -1.69 23.74
CA SER A 316 -23.27 -1.89 24.92
C SER A 316 -22.44 -3.16 24.71
N PHE A 317 -21.12 -3.00 24.54
CA PHE A 317 -20.19 -4.12 24.42
C PHE A 317 -19.97 -4.73 25.79
N LYS A 318 -19.94 -6.07 25.88
CA LYS A 318 -19.58 -6.74 27.13
C LYS A 318 -18.07 -6.58 27.34
N PRO A 319 -17.63 -5.98 28.46
CA PRO A 319 -16.21 -5.86 28.74
C PRO A 319 -15.53 -7.23 28.77
N PHE A 320 -14.30 -7.31 28.27
CA PHE A 320 -13.46 -8.50 28.37
C PHE A 320 -12.07 -8.15 28.90
N ARG A 321 -11.34 -9.16 29.37
CA ARG A 321 -10.00 -8.98 29.97
C ARG A 321 -8.92 -9.52 29.05
N CYS A 322 -7.69 -9.03 29.21
CA CYS A 322 -6.52 -9.66 28.64
C CYS A 322 -6.40 -11.10 29.18
N LEU A 323 -6.04 -12.06 28.32
CA LEU A 323 -5.89 -13.46 28.73
C LEU A 323 -4.46 -13.79 29.21
N ALA A 324 -3.56 -12.81 29.25
CA ALA A 324 -2.22 -13.02 29.79
C ALA A 324 -2.31 -13.20 31.32
N PRO A 325 -1.64 -14.19 31.93
CA PRO A 325 -1.84 -14.56 33.33
C PRO A 325 -1.59 -13.45 34.35
N ASP A 326 -0.73 -12.50 34.00
CA ASP A 326 -0.28 -11.37 34.83
C ASP A 326 -0.88 -10.03 34.39
N CYS A 327 -1.95 -10.04 33.58
CA CYS A 327 -2.55 -8.85 33.01
C CYS A 327 -4.03 -8.70 33.34
N ASP A 328 -4.35 -7.74 34.21
CA ASP A 328 -5.73 -7.42 34.60
C ASP A 328 -6.43 -6.37 33.71
N ALA A 329 -5.81 -6.00 32.58
CA ALA A 329 -6.36 -5.01 31.65
C ALA A 329 -7.77 -5.42 31.19
N ARG A 330 -8.69 -4.46 31.18
CA ARG A 330 -10.07 -4.63 30.73
C ARG A 330 -10.37 -3.70 29.57
N PHE A 331 -11.18 -4.17 28.64
CA PHE A 331 -11.53 -3.47 27.41
C PHE A 331 -13.04 -3.39 27.27
N GLU A 332 -13.55 -2.18 27.14
CA GLU A 332 -14.98 -1.84 27.03
C GLU A 332 -15.31 -1.23 25.68
N ARG A 333 -14.32 -0.66 24.98
CA ARG A 333 -14.50 0.04 23.71
C ARG A 333 -13.67 -0.58 22.58
N PRO A 334 -14.14 -0.49 21.33
CA PRO A 334 -13.35 -0.85 20.18
C PRO A 334 -12.02 -0.09 20.12
N GLY A 335 -10.95 -0.80 19.78
CA GLY A 335 -9.58 -0.30 19.69
C GLY A 335 -8.79 -0.38 21.00
N GLU A 336 -9.43 -0.58 22.16
CA GLU A 336 -8.73 -0.65 23.46
C GLU A 336 -7.89 -1.92 23.57
N TYR A 337 -8.45 -3.08 23.23
CA TYR A 337 -7.71 -4.34 23.20
C TYR A 337 -6.59 -4.30 22.17
N THR A 338 -6.90 -3.80 20.96
CA THR A 338 -5.92 -3.66 19.89
C THR A 338 -4.73 -2.82 20.34
N SER A 339 -4.98 -1.67 20.98
CA SER A 339 -3.91 -0.84 21.55
C SER A 339 -3.11 -1.64 22.57
N HIS A 340 -3.76 -2.21 23.59
CA HIS A 340 -3.09 -3.00 24.62
C HIS A 340 -2.23 -4.15 24.07
N ALA A 341 -2.75 -4.91 23.11
CA ALA A 341 -2.05 -6.01 22.48
C ALA A 341 -0.75 -5.56 21.77
N ILE A 342 -0.80 -4.39 21.12
CA ILE A 342 0.36 -3.79 20.46
C ILE A 342 1.43 -3.43 21.49
N GLU A 343 1.06 -2.69 22.54
CA GLU A 343 2.00 -2.15 23.55
C GLU A 343 2.62 -3.25 24.42
N SER A 344 1.82 -4.25 24.80
CA SER A 344 2.23 -5.31 25.72
C SER A 344 2.85 -6.51 25.01
N GLY A 345 2.56 -6.71 23.72
CA GLY A 345 2.91 -7.94 23.01
C GLY A 345 2.16 -9.19 23.49
N HIS A 346 1.11 -9.02 24.32
CA HIS A 346 0.36 -10.14 24.90
C HIS A 346 -0.43 -10.95 23.85
N ASP A 347 -0.61 -10.41 22.64
CA ASP A 347 -1.19 -11.12 21.50
C ASP A 347 -0.48 -12.42 21.13
N THR A 348 0.80 -12.53 21.49
CA THR A 348 1.62 -13.72 21.24
C THR A 348 1.24 -14.93 22.09
N TYR A 349 0.60 -14.73 23.25
CA TYR A 349 0.22 -15.80 24.19
C TYR A 349 -1.22 -16.28 23.99
N HIS A 350 -2.00 -15.64 23.12
CA HIS A 350 -3.41 -15.93 22.99
C HIS A 350 -3.68 -17.01 21.94
N ASP A 351 -4.51 -17.98 22.34
CA ASP A 351 -5.15 -18.87 21.40
C ASP A 351 -6.10 -18.09 20.50
N ILE A 352 -6.14 -18.49 19.22
CA ILE A 352 -7.06 -17.93 18.25
C ILE A 352 -8.48 -18.34 18.65
N PRO A 353 -9.46 -17.41 18.69
CA PRO A 353 -10.84 -17.76 19.02
C PRO A 353 -11.39 -18.85 18.11
N GLU A 354 -12.19 -19.78 18.65
CA GLU A 354 -12.74 -20.94 17.92
C GLU A 354 -13.32 -20.60 16.53
N PRO A 355 -14.14 -19.55 16.36
CA PRO A 355 -14.70 -19.21 15.05
C PRO A 355 -13.66 -18.91 13.97
N PHE A 356 -12.44 -18.54 14.35
CA PHE A 356 -11.35 -18.17 13.43
C PHE A 356 -10.25 -19.23 13.34
N LYS A 357 -10.22 -20.26 14.20
CA LYS A 357 -9.13 -21.27 14.23
C LYS A 357 -8.92 -21.94 12.87
N HIS A 358 -9.99 -22.38 12.21
CA HIS A 358 -9.89 -23.01 10.89
C HIS A 358 -9.29 -22.06 9.85
N THR A 359 -9.77 -20.81 9.80
CA THR A 359 -9.27 -19.78 8.86
C THR A 359 -7.78 -19.52 9.01
N PHE A 360 -7.29 -19.41 10.26
CA PHE A 360 -5.86 -19.24 10.50
C PHE A 360 -5.03 -20.49 10.21
N ALA A 361 -5.53 -21.69 10.54
CA ALA A 361 -4.84 -22.94 10.22
C ALA A 361 -4.66 -23.12 8.69
N VAL A 362 -5.71 -22.83 7.91
CA VAL A 362 -5.64 -22.85 6.44
C VAL A 362 -4.62 -21.83 5.92
N ASN A 363 -4.58 -20.64 6.53
CA ASN A 363 -3.63 -19.60 6.14
C ASN A 363 -2.18 -19.95 6.49
N GLU A 364 -1.96 -20.57 7.65
CA GLU A 364 -0.63 -21.03 8.07
C GLU A 364 -0.08 -22.08 7.11
N GLU A 365 -0.89 -23.09 6.73
CA GLU A 365 -0.49 -24.09 5.74
C GLU A 365 -0.26 -23.47 4.35
N ARG A 366 -1.06 -22.46 3.97
CA ARG A 366 -0.81 -21.68 2.75
C ARG A 366 0.54 -20.94 2.80
N LEU A 367 0.85 -20.27 3.90
CA LEU A 367 2.12 -19.54 4.06
C LEU A 367 3.32 -20.48 4.11
N LYS A 368 3.17 -21.67 4.71
CA LYS A 368 4.18 -22.73 4.67
C LYS A 368 4.48 -23.16 3.24
N ARG A 369 3.45 -23.47 2.44
CA ARG A 369 3.59 -23.80 1.02
C ARG A 369 4.22 -22.67 0.21
N MET A 370 3.83 -21.42 0.47
CA MET A 370 4.48 -20.26 -0.16
C MET A 370 5.97 -20.21 0.17
N ARG A 371 6.35 -20.36 1.44
CA ARG A 371 7.76 -20.38 1.88
C ARG A 371 8.55 -21.51 1.20
N GLU A 372 7.95 -22.70 1.07
CA GLU A 372 8.58 -23.84 0.39
C GLU A 372 8.79 -23.57 -1.10
N ILE A 373 7.78 -23.05 -1.80
CA ILE A 373 7.89 -22.64 -3.22
C ILE A 373 8.96 -21.55 -3.36
N GLN A 374 8.94 -20.57 -2.45
CA GLN A 374 9.89 -19.47 -2.44
C GLN A 374 11.32 -19.96 -2.26
N SER A 375 11.53 -20.83 -1.29
CA SER A 375 12.82 -21.47 -1.02
C SER A 375 13.30 -22.23 -2.25
N LYS A 376 12.45 -23.03 -2.90
CA LYS A 376 12.80 -23.75 -4.13
C LYS A 376 13.22 -22.81 -5.26
N LYS A 377 12.47 -21.72 -5.49
CA LYS A 377 12.82 -20.70 -6.49
C LYS A 377 14.17 -20.04 -6.15
N TRP A 378 14.38 -19.69 -4.89
CA TRP A 378 15.62 -19.09 -4.44
C TRP A 378 16.83 -20.01 -4.66
N HIS A 379 16.72 -21.29 -4.31
CA HIS A 379 17.77 -22.27 -4.58
C HIS A 379 18.05 -22.40 -6.08
N ALA A 380 17.02 -22.47 -6.92
CA ALA A 380 17.19 -22.53 -8.37
C ALA A 380 17.92 -21.28 -8.92
N VAL A 381 17.62 -20.10 -8.39
CA VAL A 381 18.31 -18.85 -8.76
C VAL A 381 19.77 -18.87 -8.30
N CYS A 382 20.05 -19.30 -7.07
CA CYS A 382 21.42 -19.47 -6.57
C CYS A 382 22.23 -20.46 -7.42
N ASP A 383 21.63 -21.59 -7.77
CA ASP A 383 22.24 -22.64 -8.60
C ASP A 383 22.52 -22.12 -10.00
N TRP A 384 21.57 -21.41 -10.62
CA TRP A 384 21.75 -20.78 -11.93
C TRP A 384 22.85 -19.70 -11.90
N TRP A 385 22.84 -18.86 -10.86
CA TRP A 385 23.76 -17.74 -10.70
C TRP A 385 25.21 -18.19 -10.45
N GLY A 386 25.40 -19.32 -9.77
CA GLY A 386 26.73 -19.89 -9.51
C GLY A 386 27.50 -19.19 -8.40
N LYS A 387 28.74 -19.65 -8.19
CA LYS A 387 29.62 -19.16 -7.11
C LYS A 387 30.36 -17.88 -7.51
N SER A 388 30.79 -17.10 -6.52
CA SER A 388 31.68 -15.95 -6.74
C SER A 388 32.94 -16.36 -7.52
N GLY A 389 33.31 -15.56 -8.53
CA GLY A 389 34.44 -15.82 -9.42
C GLY A 389 34.27 -16.98 -10.41
N SER A 390 33.13 -17.67 -10.42
CA SER A 390 32.91 -18.78 -11.37
C SER A 390 32.56 -18.29 -12.78
N ARG A 391 32.99 -19.04 -13.81
CA ARG A 391 32.57 -18.81 -15.20
C ARG A 391 31.04 -18.85 -15.36
N GLN A 392 30.36 -19.65 -14.53
CA GLN A 392 28.90 -19.69 -14.50
C GLN A 392 28.30 -18.34 -14.11
N ARG A 393 28.82 -17.70 -13.06
CA ARG A 393 28.37 -16.37 -12.63
C ARG A 393 28.62 -15.31 -13.69
N GLU A 394 29.74 -15.37 -14.40
CA GLU A 394 29.99 -14.46 -15.52
C GLU A 394 29.00 -14.65 -16.68
N VAL A 395 28.60 -15.89 -16.96
CA VAL A 395 27.57 -16.19 -17.97
C VAL A 395 26.20 -15.70 -17.50
N ALA A 396 25.80 -16.01 -16.25
CA ALA A 396 24.54 -15.58 -15.67
C ALA A 396 24.42 -14.04 -15.62
N LYS A 397 25.49 -13.35 -15.22
CA LYS A 397 25.58 -11.87 -15.26
C LYS A 397 25.34 -11.34 -16.66
N ARG A 398 26.06 -11.85 -17.66
CA ARG A 398 25.89 -11.41 -19.06
C ARG A 398 24.48 -11.67 -19.57
N GLU A 399 23.91 -12.82 -19.25
CA GLU A 399 22.55 -13.17 -19.67
C GLU A 399 21.51 -12.25 -19.03
N PHE A 400 21.66 -11.93 -17.76
CA PHE A 400 20.76 -11.01 -17.07
C PHE A 400 20.90 -9.58 -17.60
N ILE A 401 22.12 -9.05 -17.80
CA ILE A 401 22.33 -7.74 -18.46
C ILE A 401 21.67 -7.75 -19.84
N ARG A 402 21.92 -8.80 -20.62
CA ARG A 402 21.37 -8.93 -21.97
C ARG A 402 19.85 -8.93 -21.92
N GLN A 403 19.24 -9.61 -20.96
CA GLN A 403 17.80 -9.60 -20.79
C GLN A 403 17.29 -8.21 -20.47
N LEU A 404 17.85 -7.52 -19.47
CA LEU A 404 17.43 -6.17 -19.09
C LEU A 404 17.49 -5.19 -20.28
N ARG A 405 18.56 -5.26 -21.08
CA ARG A 405 18.75 -4.38 -22.25
C ARG A 405 17.77 -4.64 -23.39
N ASN A 406 17.24 -5.87 -23.50
CA ASN A 406 16.37 -6.28 -24.60
C ASN A 406 14.89 -6.40 -24.19
N ASP A 407 14.58 -6.30 -22.90
CA ASP A 407 13.20 -6.41 -22.43
C ASP A 407 12.47 -5.07 -22.66
N PRO A 408 11.40 -5.03 -23.49
CA PRO A 408 10.66 -3.80 -23.77
C PRO A 408 10.08 -3.12 -22.52
N LEU A 409 9.89 -3.87 -21.43
CA LEU A 409 9.41 -3.32 -20.15
C LEU A 409 10.50 -2.53 -19.41
N TRP A 410 11.75 -2.64 -19.85
CA TRP A 410 12.94 -2.00 -19.31
C TRP A 410 13.57 -1.00 -20.28
N MET A 411 13.29 -1.12 -21.58
CA MET A 411 13.75 -0.17 -22.59
C MET A 411 13.10 1.20 -22.39
N GLY A 412 13.86 2.16 -21.83
CA GLY A 412 13.41 3.54 -21.71
C GLY A 412 14.22 4.40 -20.72
N ASP A 413 14.95 3.77 -19.80
CA ASP A 413 15.77 4.45 -18.80
C ASP A 413 17.22 3.98 -18.94
N ALA A 414 18.17 4.92 -18.94
CA ALA A 414 19.54 4.69 -19.42
C ALA A 414 20.26 3.48 -18.76
N PRO A 415 21.03 2.69 -19.53
CA PRO A 415 21.67 1.45 -19.08
C PRO A 415 22.82 1.65 -18.08
N ASP A 416 23.27 2.89 -17.82
CA ASP A 416 24.45 3.13 -16.98
C ASP A 416 24.16 2.97 -15.47
N GLU A 417 22.88 2.92 -15.06
CA GLU A 417 22.47 2.66 -13.67
C GLU A 417 22.25 1.17 -13.33
N ASP A 418 22.54 0.25 -14.27
CA ASP A 418 22.41 -1.21 -14.09
C ASP A 418 23.17 -1.74 -12.86
N TRP A 419 24.17 -1.00 -12.34
CA TRP A 419 24.97 -1.36 -11.17
C TRP A 419 24.17 -1.51 -9.86
N LYS A 420 23.10 -0.74 -9.66
CA LYS A 420 22.32 -0.81 -8.41
C LYS A 420 21.48 -2.08 -8.31
N VAL A 421 20.95 -2.56 -9.44
CA VAL A 421 20.26 -3.85 -9.51
C VAL A 421 21.25 -4.96 -9.18
N TRP A 422 22.51 -4.85 -9.61
CA TRP A 422 23.57 -5.79 -9.25
C TRP A 422 23.87 -5.81 -7.77
N GLU A 423 24.07 -4.64 -7.17
CA GLU A 423 24.37 -4.55 -5.74
C GLU A 423 23.25 -5.18 -4.91
N MET A 424 21.98 -4.89 -5.25
CA MET A 424 20.84 -5.50 -4.57
C MET A 424 20.86 -7.04 -4.70
N ILE A 425 21.20 -7.57 -5.87
CA ILE A 425 21.30 -9.02 -6.12
C ILE A 425 22.44 -9.62 -5.32
N GLU A 426 23.62 -9.01 -5.35
CA GLU A 426 24.79 -9.52 -4.64
C GLU A 426 24.58 -9.51 -3.13
N VAL A 427 24.01 -8.43 -2.58
CA VAL A 427 23.61 -8.34 -1.17
C VAL A 427 22.55 -9.40 -0.82
N SER A 428 21.57 -9.62 -1.71
CA SER A 428 20.51 -10.59 -1.46
C SER A 428 21.03 -12.03 -1.49
N LEU A 429 21.93 -12.35 -2.42
CA LEU A 429 22.45 -13.71 -2.61
C LEU A 429 23.53 -14.11 -1.60
N TYR A 430 24.35 -13.16 -1.14
CA TYR A 430 25.51 -13.48 -0.32
C TYR A 430 25.51 -12.80 1.05
N GLY A 431 24.49 -12.00 1.37
CA GLY A 431 24.51 -11.11 2.52
C GLY A 431 25.47 -9.94 2.31
N TYR A 432 25.45 -8.98 3.23
CA TYR A 432 26.56 -8.01 3.31
C TYR A 432 27.83 -8.77 3.69
N PRO A 433 28.95 -8.60 2.96
CA PRO A 433 30.23 -9.22 3.31
C PRO A 433 30.78 -8.75 4.67
#